data_AF-A0A3D9GHT7-F1
#
_entry.id   AF-A0A3D9GHT7-F1
#
_cell.length_a   1.000
_cell.length_b   1.000
_cell.length_c   1.000
_cell.angle_alpha   90.00
_cell.angle_beta   90.00
_cell.angle_gamma   90.00
#
_symmetry.space_group_name_H-M   'P 1'
#
loop_
_entity.id
_entity.type
_entity.pdbx_description
1 polymer ?
#
loop_
_entity_poly.entity_id
_entity_poly.type
_entity_poly.pdbx_seq_one_letter_code
_entity_poly.pdbx_strand_id
1 'polypeptide(L)'
;MNRAEVIDLLIILKENYPTFDASAESVDRHFKYLQDFPYERALQNVDEHIRTSKFPPNIAEIRGSVGEQMERSRMKTATEEYFEERARAKLEACPPPPGWKEAIYAKLGRC
;
A
#
# COMPACT_ATOMS: atom_id res chain seq x y z
N MET A 1 19.28 -0.32 7.53
CA MET A 1 19.31 -0.41 9.01
C MET A 1 20.67 -0.91 9.45
N ASN A 2 21.07 -0.64 10.69
CA ASN A 2 22.35 -1.10 11.25
C ASN A 2 22.26 -2.54 11.77
N ARG A 3 23.41 -3.13 12.15
CA ARG A 3 23.46 -4.54 12.58
C ARG A 3 22.70 -4.80 13.89
N ALA A 4 22.65 -3.83 14.81
CA ALA A 4 21.88 -3.95 16.05
C ALA A 4 20.37 -3.98 15.76
N GLU A 5 19.90 -3.11 14.87
CA GLU A 5 18.51 -3.09 14.41
C GLU A 5 18.08 -4.42 13.75
N VAL A 6 18.97 -5.09 13.01
CA VAL A 6 18.70 -6.44 12.48
C VAL A 6 18.58 -7.47 13.58
N ILE A 7 19.43 -7.39 14.62
CA ILE A 7 19.35 -8.30 15.77
C ILE A 7 18.02 -8.13 16.48
N ASP A 8 17.60 -6.90 16.75
CA ASP A 8 16.31 -6.59 17.39
C ASP A 8 15.15 -7.19 16.58
N LEU A 9 15.19 -7.06 15.25
CA LEU A 9 14.18 -7.63 14.36
C LEU A 9 14.14 -9.16 14.40
N LEU A 10 15.31 -9.82 14.44
CA LEU A 10 15.40 -11.27 14.54
C LEU A 10 14.97 -11.81 15.92
N ILE A 11 15.16 -11.04 16.98
CA ILE A 11 14.65 -11.35 18.33
C ILE A 11 13.13 -11.39 18.31
N ILE A 12 12.49 -10.36 17.75
CA ILE A 12 11.02 -10.30 17.60
C ILE A 12 10.51 -11.51 16.82
N LEU A 13 11.19 -11.87 15.73
CA LEU A 13 10.83 -13.05 14.95
C LEU A 13 11.02 -14.36 15.74
N LYS A 14 12.06 -14.47 16.58
CA LYS A 14 12.29 -15.65 17.42
C LYS A 14 11.22 -15.81 18.50
N GLU A 15 10.75 -14.71 19.08
CA GLU A 15 9.70 -14.69 20.10
C GLU A 15 8.34 -15.14 19.53
N ASN A 16 8.01 -14.69 18.33
CA ASN A 16 6.74 -15.05 17.66
C ASN A 16 6.81 -16.40 16.92
N TYR A 17 8.00 -16.80 16.48
CA TYR A 17 8.23 -18.04 15.75
C TYR A 17 9.35 -18.86 16.42
N PRO A 18 9.02 -19.77 17.36
CA PRO A 18 10.02 -20.49 18.15
C PRO A 18 11.05 -21.28 17.34
N THR A 19 10.68 -21.75 16.15
CA THR A 19 11.54 -22.51 15.23
C THR A 19 12.46 -21.64 14.38
N PHE A 20 12.33 -20.30 14.46
CA PHE A 20 13.11 -19.37 13.66
C PHE A 20 14.59 -19.36 14.09
N ASP A 21 15.48 -19.18 13.11
CA ASP A 21 16.92 -19.11 13.35
C ASP A 21 17.38 -17.66 13.56
N ALA A 22 17.80 -17.36 14.80
CA ALA A 22 18.37 -16.09 15.21
C ALA A 22 19.89 -16.20 15.52
N SER A 23 20.57 -17.20 14.96
CA SER A 23 22.02 -17.36 15.06
C SER A 23 22.79 -16.17 14.48
N ALA A 24 24.07 -16.04 14.84
CA ALA A 24 24.93 -14.99 14.30
C ALA A 24 25.06 -15.06 12.76
N GLU A 25 25.06 -16.27 12.19
CA GLU A 25 25.08 -16.48 10.74
C GLU A 25 23.79 -15.96 10.09
N SER A 26 22.63 -16.20 10.73
CA SER A 26 21.35 -15.63 10.30
C SER A 26 21.37 -14.10 10.36
N VAL A 27 21.93 -13.50 11.42
CA VAL A 27 22.08 -12.04 11.54
C VAL A 27 22.89 -11.48 10.36
N ASP A 28 24.03 -12.08 10.04
CA ASP A 28 24.89 -11.61 8.95
C ASP A 28 24.22 -11.79 7.58
N ARG A 29 23.49 -12.89 7.39
CA ARG A 29 22.68 -13.13 6.19
C ARG A 29 21.61 -12.06 6.00
N HIS A 30 20.85 -11.73 7.05
CA HIS A 30 19.80 -10.71 6.97
C HIS A 30 20.40 -9.31 6.81
N PHE A 31 21.48 -8.99 7.54
CA PHE A 31 22.16 -7.71 7.46
C PHE A 31 22.64 -7.41 6.04
N LYS A 32 23.19 -8.40 5.34
CA LYS A 32 23.60 -8.27 3.92
C LYS A 32 22.50 -7.67 3.02
N TYR A 33 21.24 -8.01 3.28
CA TYR A 33 20.08 -7.62 2.46
C TYR A 33 19.14 -6.61 3.12
N LEU A 34 19.39 -6.20 4.36
CA LEU A 34 18.55 -5.23 5.07
C LEU A 34 19.30 -3.93 5.40
N GLN A 35 20.62 -3.89 5.21
CA GLN A 35 21.45 -2.72 5.49
C GLN A 35 20.99 -1.44 4.78
N ASP A 36 20.47 -1.56 3.56
CA ASP A 36 19.96 -0.47 2.72
C ASP A 36 18.47 -0.13 2.99
N PHE A 37 17.79 -0.89 3.85
CA PHE A 37 16.36 -0.75 4.09
C PHE A 37 16.07 -0.04 5.43
N PRO A 38 15.08 0.87 5.51
CA PRO A 38 14.74 1.55 6.76
C PRO A 38 14.20 0.60 7.83
N TYR A 39 14.71 0.71 9.06
CA TYR A 39 14.31 -0.17 10.18
C TYR A 39 12.82 -0.07 10.50
N GLU A 40 12.28 1.14 10.63
CA GLU A 40 10.85 1.35 10.95
C GLU A 40 9.92 0.71 9.93
N ARG A 41 10.29 0.73 8.64
CA ARG A 41 9.51 0.08 7.58
C ARG A 41 9.58 -1.43 7.67
N ALA A 42 10.75 -1.98 7.99
CA ALA A 42 10.92 -3.40 8.21
C ALA A 42 10.07 -3.89 9.38
N LEU A 43 10.08 -3.14 10.47
CA LEU A 43 9.29 -3.44 11.66
C LEU A 43 7.79 -3.44 11.36
N GLN A 44 7.28 -2.43 10.64
CA GLN A 44 5.88 -2.39 10.21
C GLN A 44 5.48 -3.60 9.37
N ASN A 45 6.33 -4.01 8.43
CA ASN A 45 6.08 -5.18 7.60
C ASN A 45 6.09 -6.47 8.42
N VAL A 46 7.04 -6.62 9.35
CA VAL A 46 7.11 -7.77 10.26
C VAL A 46 5.88 -7.84 11.16
N ASP A 47 5.46 -6.72 11.76
CA ASP A 47 4.26 -6.66 12.60
C ASP A 47 3.01 -7.10 11.83
N GLU A 48 2.85 -6.62 10.60
CA GLU A 48 1.71 -7.00 9.75
C GLU A 48 1.77 -8.48 9.35
N HIS A 49 2.96 -9.00 9.06
CA HIS A 49 3.17 -10.41 8.75
C HIS A 49 2.85 -11.30 9.95
N ILE A 50 3.25 -10.91 11.17
CA ILE A 50 2.94 -11.64 12.40
C ILE A 50 1.42 -11.75 12.62
N ARG A 51 0.67 -10.69 12.30
CA ARG A 51 -0.80 -10.70 12.42
C ARG A 51 -1.50 -11.60 11.39
N THR A 52 -0.90 -11.79 10.22
CA THR A 52 -1.56 -12.40 9.06
C THR A 52 -1.05 -13.80 8.72
N SER A 53 0.16 -14.15 9.15
CA SER A 53 0.84 -15.38 8.78
C SER A 53 1.34 -16.18 9.98
N LYS A 54 1.12 -17.50 9.92
CA LYS A 54 1.62 -18.47 10.90
C LYS A 54 3.09 -18.83 10.71
N PHE A 55 3.67 -18.48 9.56
CA PHE A 55 5.04 -18.85 9.20
C PHE A 55 5.97 -17.64 9.24
N PRO A 56 7.25 -17.81 9.61
CA PRO A 56 8.19 -16.71 9.67
C PRO A 56 8.35 -16.03 8.32
N PRO A 57 8.48 -14.69 8.28
CA PRO A 57 8.70 -13.98 7.04
C PRO A 57 10.11 -14.25 6.48
N ASN A 58 10.21 -14.26 5.16
CA ASN A 58 11.47 -14.21 4.43
C ASN A 58 11.95 -12.76 4.25
N ILE A 59 13.18 -12.57 3.73
CA ILE A 59 13.78 -11.24 3.56
C ILE A 59 12.95 -10.34 2.63
N ALA A 60 12.31 -10.89 1.59
CA ALA A 60 11.47 -10.10 0.69
C ALA A 60 10.19 -9.63 1.38
N GLU A 61 9.61 -10.45 2.25
CA GLU A 61 8.45 -10.09 3.07
C GLU A 61 8.81 -9.03 4.12
N ILE A 62 9.99 -9.13 4.75
CA ILE A 62 10.50 -8.11 5.69
C ILE A 62 10.72 -6.77 4.97
N ARG A 63 11.30 -6.78 3.77
CA ARG A 63 11.43 -5.56 2.94
C ARG A 63 10.09 -5.05 2.44
N GLY A 64 9.12 -5.94 2.30
CA GLY A 64 7.85 -5.66 1.67
C GLY A 64 8.00 -5.41 0.17
N SER A 65 6.88 -5.45 -0.54
CA SER A 65 6.83 -5.06 -1.95
C SER A 65 6.85 -3.53 -2.07
N VAL A 66 8.04 -2.94 -1.90
CA VAL A 66 8.27 -1.49 -1.98
C VAL A 66 7.69 -0.90 -3.27
N GLY A 67 7.79 -1.65 -4.38
CA GLY A 67 7.18 -1.31 -5.66
C GLY A 67 5.65 -1.25 -5.59
N GLU A 68 4.99 -2.30 -5.11
CA GLU A 68 3.52 -2.29 -5.01
C GLU A 68 2.98 -1.27 -4.00
N GLN A 69 3.72 -1.00 -2.91
CA GLN A 69 3.32 0.04 -1.96
C GLN A 69 3.40 1.44 -2.59
N MET A 70 4.44 1.72 -3.37
CA MET A 70 4.56 2.98 -4.13
C MET A 70 3.46 3.09 -5.19
N GLU A 71 3.23 2.05 -5.99
CA GLU A 71 2.18 2.04 -7.00
C GLU A 71 0.78 2.19 -6.39
N ARG A 72 0.51 1.52 -5.26
CA ARG A 72 -0.74 1.67 -4.52
C ARG A 72 -0.95 3.10 -4.03
N SER A 73 0.11 3.75 -3.55
CA SER A 73 0.05 5.14 -3.09
C SER A 73 -0.23 6.08 -4.26
N ARG A 74 0.47 5.91 -5.39
CA ARG A 74 0.23 6.66 -6.64
C ARG A 74 -1.22 6.52 -7.12
N MET A 75 -1.75 5.29 -7.14
CA MET A 75 -3.13 5.05 -7.55
C MET A 75 -4.15 5.72 -6.63
N LYS A 76 -3.90 5.75 -5.31
CA LYS A 76 -4.78 6.45 -4.36
C LYS A 76 -4.84 7.94 -4.65
N THR A 77 -3.67 8.59 -4.80
CA THR A 77 -3.60 10.02 -5.11
C THR A 77 -4.28 10.35 -6.43
N ALA A 78 -4.02 9.58 -7.49
CA ALA A 78 -4.69 9.78 -8.79
C ALA A 78 -6.22 9.62 -8.70
N THR A 79 -6.68 8.72 -7.83
CA THR A 79 -8.12 8.51 -7.59
C THR A 79 -8.74 9.70 -6.85
N GLU A 80 -8.07 10.22 -5.82
CA GLU A 80 -8.49 11.40 -5.06
C GLU A 80 -8.59 12.63 -5.97
N GLU A 81 -7.56 12.90 -6.77
CA GLU A 81 -7.54 13.98 -7.76
C GLU A 81 -8.72 13.89 -8.75
N TYR A 82 -9.00 12.69 -9.26
CA TYR A 82 -10.13 12.45 -10.15
C TYR A 82 -11.49 12.72 -9.48
N PHE A 83 -11.66 12.29 -8.24
CA PHE A 83 -12.90 12.55 -7.50
C PHE A 83 -13.10 14.04 -7.21
N GLU A 84 -12.03 14.78 -6.92
CA GLU A 84 -12.07 16.24 -6.74
C GLU A 84 -12.42 16.98 -8.04
N GLU A 85 -11.86 16.54 -9.18
CA GLU A 85 -12.22 17.07 -10.49
C GLU A 85 -13.71 16.86 -10.78
N ARG A 86 -14.23 15.65 -10.55
CA ARG A 86 -15.66 15.36 -10.70
C ARG A 86 -16.55 16.19 -9.78
N ALA A 87 -16.11 16.42 -8.54
CA ALA A 87 -16.83 17.25 -7.59
C ALA A 87 -16.91 18.70 -8.09
N ARG A 88 -15.80 19.26 -8.59
CA ARG A 88 -15.75 20.60 -9.21
C ARG A 88 -16.66 20.70 -10.43
N ALA A 89 -16.53 19.76 -11.37
CA ALA A 89 -17.36 19.72 -12.57
C ALA A 89 -18.86 19.63 -12.25
N LYS A 90 -19.24 18.92 -11.16
CA LYS A 90 -20.63 18.85 -10.71
C LYS A 90 -21.16 20.20 -10.21
N LEU A 91 -20.32 21.03 -9.58
CA LEU A 91 -20.71 22.37 -9.12
C LEU A 91 -20.85 23.34 -10.30
N GLU A 92 -19.99 23.21 -11.32
CA GLU A 92 -19.99 24.06 -12.51
C GLU A 92 -21.02 23.63 -13.56
N ALA A 93 -21.52 22.40 -13.48
CA ALA A 93 -22.50 21.88 -14.41
C ALA A 93 -23.77 22.73 -14.38
N CYS A 94 -24.03 23.46 -15.47
CA CYS A 94 -25.32 24.07 -15.71
C CYS A 94 -26.29 22.98 -16.18
N PRO A 95 -27.30 22.59 -15.37
CA PRO A 95 -28.27 21.59 -15.81
C PRO A 95 -29.04 22.12 -17.02
N PRO A 96 -29.39 21.25 -17.99
CA PRO A 96 -30.21 21.67 -19.11
C PRO A 96 -31.52 22.29 -18.59
N PRO A 97 -32.02 23.37 -19.21
CA PRO A 97 -33.25 24.00 -18.79
C PRO A 97 -34.41 23.00 -18.68
N PRO A 98 -35.33 23.15 -17.72
CA PRO A 98 -36.50 22.29 -17.62
C PRO A 98 -37.27 22.24 -18.95
N GLY A 99 -37.68 21.05 -19.41
CA GLY A 99 -38.43 20.87 -20.65
C GLY A 99 -37.60 20.84 -21.94
N TRP A 100 -36.28 21.07 -21.87
CA TRP A 100 -35.42 21.14 -23.06
C TRP A 100 -35.33 19.80 -23.80
N LYS A 101 -35.31 18.70 -23.05
CA LYS A 101 -35.29 17.33 -23.58
C LYS A 101 -36.56 17.05 -24.39
N GLU A 102 -37.71 17.36 -23.81
CA GLU A 102 -39.04 17.17 -24.39
C GLU A 102 -39.20 18.02 -25.66
N ALA A 103 -38.72 19.26 -25.63
CA ALA A 103 -38.72 20.14 -26.80
C ALA A 103 -37.85 19.63 -27.96
N ILE A 104 -36.73 18.97 -27.66
CA ILE A 104 -35.88 18.34 -28.68
C ILE A 104 -36.54 17.09 -29.26
N TYR A 105 -37.11 16.21 -28.43
CA TYR A 105 -37.80 15.01 -28.92
C TYR A 105 -39.01 15.33 -29.79
N ALA A 106 -39.78 16.35 -29.41
CA ALA A 106 -40.88 16.85 -30.23
C ALA A 106 -40.41 17.33 -31.61
N LYS A 107 -39.24 17.96 -31.71
CA LYS A 107 -38.64 18.41 -32.98
C LYS A 107 -38.07 17.26 -33.82
N LEU A 108 -37.62 16.18 -33.18
CA LEU A 108 -37.02 15.01 -33.85
C LEU A 108 -38.06 13.99 -34.32
N GLY A 109 -39.36 14.24 -34.10
CA GLY A 109 -40.44 13.35 -34.54
C GLY A 109 -40.45 11.97 -33.85
N ARG A 110 -39.70 11.83 -32.75
CA ARG A 110 -39.74 10.64 -31.89
C ARG A 110 -40.76 10.89 -30.78
N CYS A 111 -42.02 10.59 -31.07
CA CYS A 111 -43.07 10.40 -30.07
C CYS A 111 -42.84 9.07 -29.34
#